data_AF-A0A9E4EJH7-F1
#
_entry.id   AF-A0A9E4EJH7-F1
#
_cell.length_a   1.000
_cell.length_b   1.000
_cell.length_c   1.000
_cell.angle_alpha   90.00
_cell.angle_beta   90.00
_cell.angle_gamma   90.00
#
_symmetry.space_group_name_H-M   'P 1'
#
loop_
_entity.id
_entity.type
_entity.pdbx_description
1 polymer ?
#
loop_
_entity_poly.entity_id
_entity_poly.type
_entity_poly.pdbx_seq_one_letter_code
_entity_poly.pdbx_strand_id
1 'polypeptide(L)'
;AIEHHGLPIYSNVIYLRPNAGQNDLGYYVQELPGYEIVIRYRVIRLIEIEGQPILSTGHSGLIPFTPLMKPPEGMASDAWLHQCIHTARMRPIARSPKADYLAGMVALSELVYDSETISAIIFKEGIMDILRESSLFQSLTQQSRAEAREEGIEEGIEQGERRSTIEAILEVLEIRFDMPKTHPLSARIAAIENLQHLKQLHRAAIQVPNLESFQRVLDA
;
A
#
# COMPACT_ATOMS: atom_id res chain seq x y z
N ALA A 1 -44.69 10.67 -12.82
CA ALA A 1 -44.62 9.76 -13.99
C ALA A 1 -43.20 9.20 -14.05
N ILE A 2 -43.03 7.93 -14.40
CA ILE A 2 -41.69 7.35 -14.60
C ILE A 2 -41.18 7.83 -15.96
N GLU A 3 -39.98 8.43 -15.99
CA GLU A 3 -39.35 8.85 -17.24
C GLU A 3 -38.82 7.64 -18.00
N HIS A 4 -39.10 7.58 -19.31
CA HIS A 4 -38.63 6.53 -20.21
C HIS A 4 -37.71 7.15 -21.27
N HIS A 5 -36.43 6.75 -21.27
CA HIS A 5 -35.44 7.29 -22.19
C HIS A 5 -35.33 6.51 -23.53
N GLY A 6 -35.82 5.26 -23.59
CA GLY A 6 -35.87 4.46 -24.82
C GLY A 6 -34.51 4.08 -25.44
N LEU A 7 -33.40 4.28 -24.73
CA LEU A 7 -32.06 3.95 -25.21
C LEU A 7 -31.69 2.49 -24.88
N PRO A 8 -30.91 1.80 -25.73
CA PRO A 8 -30.39 0.47 -25.42
C PRO A 8 -29.46 0.51 -24.20
N ILE A 9 -29.59 -0.48 -23.32
CA ILE A 9 -28.74 -0.63 -22.14
C ILE A 9 -27.63 -1.64 -22.47
N TYR A 10 -26.38 -1.20 -22.34
CA TYR A 10 -25.20 -2.07 -22.44
C TYR A 10 -24.64 -2.34 -21.03
N SER A 11 -24.92 -3.51 -20.48
CA SER A 11 -24.37 -3.94 -19.19
C SER A 11 -23.12 -4.77 -19.40
N ASN A 12 -22.00 -4.38 -18.78
CA ASN A 12 -20.71 -5.04 -18.92
C ASN A 12 -20.02 -5.18 -17.56
N VAL A 13 -19.32 -6.28 -17.36
CA VAL A 13 -18.40 -6.50 -16.24
C VAL A 13 -17.01 -6.71 -16.81
N ILE A 14 -16.04 -5.92 -16.35
CA ILE A 14 -14.66 -5.93 -16.85
C ILE A 14 -13.72 -6.45 -15.76
N TYR A 15 -13.02 -7.53 -16.06
CA TYR A 15 -12.01 -8.12 -15.19
C TYR A 15 -10.60 -7.69 -15.62
N LEU A 16 -9.91 -7.02 -14.70
CA LEU A 16 -8.57 -6.48 -14.93
C LEU A 16 -7.44 -7.45 -14.56
N ARG A 17 -7.67 -8.33 -13.57
CA ARG A 17 -6.68 -9.33 -13.14
C ARG A 17 -6.83 -10.63 -13.96
N PRO A 18 -5.73 -11.34 -14.28
CA PRO A 18 -5.77 -12.56 -15.08
C PRO A 18 -6.66 -13.67 -14.50
N ASN A 19 -6.71 -13.77 -13.17
CA ASN A 19 -7.45 -14.83 -12.48
C ASN A 19 -8.84 -14.38 -11.98
N ALA A 20 -9.27 -13.15 -12.29
CA ALA A 20 -10.56 -12.65 -11.83
C ALA A 20 -11.69 -13.05 -12.78
N GLY A 21 -12.86 -13.40 -12.23
CA GLY A 21 -14.06 -13.64 -13.02
C GLY A 21 -14.05 -14.90 -13.88
N GLN A 22 -13.17 -15.88 -13.58
CA GLN A 22 -13.05 -17.12 -14.36
C GLN A 22 -14.38 -17.89 -14.44
N ASN A 23 -15.18 -17.86 -13.37
CA ASN A 23 -16.46 -18.54 -13.28
C ASN A 23 -17.67 -17.61 -13.52
N ASP A 24 -17.45 -16.35 -13.90
CA ASP A 24 -18.55 -15.45 -14.22
C ASP A 24 -19.17 -15.82 -15.57
N LEU A 25 -20.45 -16.16 -15.52
CA LEU A 25 -21.25 -16.62 -16.66
C LEU A 25 -22.00 -15.49 -17.36
N GLY A 26 -21.87 -14.24 -16.92
CA GLY A 26 -22.51 -13.07 -17.54
C GLY A 26 -23.94 -12.82 -17.08
N TYR A 27 -24.27 -13.27 -15.87
CA TYR A 27 -25.55 -12.96 -15.26
C TYR A 27 -25.51 -12.99 -13.74
N TYR A 28 -26.38 -12.18 -13.13
CA TYR A 28 -26.69 -12.20 -11.71
C TYR A 28 -28.16 -12.61 -11.53
N VAL A 29 -28.41 -13.59 -10.66
CA VAL A 29 -29.76 -13.99 -10.25
C VAL A 29 -29.92 -13.69 -8.77
N GLN A 30 -30.99 -12.99 -8.43
CA GLN A 30 -31.45 -12.86 -7.06
C GLN A 30 -32.86 -13.43 -6.94
N GLU A 31 -32.99 -14.48 -6.13
CA GLU A 31 -34.26 -15.09 -5.77
C GLU A 31 -34.74 -14.52 -4.43
N LEU A 32 -35.87 -13.84 -4.46
CA LEU A 32 -36.60 -13.37 -3.28
C LEU A 32 -38.01 -13.97 -3.33
N PRO A 33 -38.67 -14.24 -2.19
CA PRO A 33 -40.03 -14.76 -2.21
C PRO A 33 -40.97 -13.87 -3.04
N GLY A 34 -41.45 -14.41 -4.16
CA GLY A 34 -42.33 -13.70 -5.11
C GLY A 34 -41.63 -12.80 -6.14
N TYR A 35 -40.29 -12.74 -6.16
CA TYR A 35 -39.52 -11.94 -7.12
C TYR A 35 -38.30 -12.71 -7.64
N GLU A 36 -38.13 -12.75 -8.95
CA GLU A 36 -36.91 -13.22 -9.62
C GLU A 36 -36.28 -12.04 -10.36
N ILE A 37 -35.08 -11.61 -9.95
CA ILE A 37 -34.33 -10.57 -10.64
C ILE A 37 -33.18 -11.23 -11.39
N VAL A 38 -33.20 -11.10 -12.71
CA VAL A 38 -32.10 -11.56 -13.59
C VAL A 38 -31.49 -10.36 -14.29
N ILE A 39 -30.22 -10.09 -14.01
CA ILE A 39 -29.43 -9.07 -14.71
C ILE A 39 -28.43 -9.79 -15.60
N ARG A 40 -28.54 -9.61 -16.93
CA ARG A 40 -27.59 -10.14 -17.90
C ARG A 40 -26.59 -9.07 -18.31
N TYR A 41 -25.34 -9.45 -18.47
CA TYR A 41 -24.27 -8.55 -18.87
C TYR A 41 -23.19 -9.30 -19.66
N ARG A 42 -22.41 -8.54 -20.42
CA ARG A 42 -21.25 -9.08 -21.12
C ARG A 42 -20.06 -9.14 -20.16
N VAL A 43 -19.42 -10.30 -20.08
CA VAL A 43 -18.14 -10.46 -19.37
C VAL A 43 -17.01 -10.13 -20.31
N ILE A 44 -16.09 -9.26 -19.87
CA ILE A 44 -14.88 -8.88 -20.59
C ILE A 44 -13.70 -9.13 -19.69
N ARG A 45 -12.82 -10.06 -20.04
CA ARG A 45 -11.56 -10.29 -19.32
C ARG A 45 -10.43 -9.73 -20.15
N LEU A 46 -9.67 -8.78 -19.61
CA LEU A 46 -8.61 -8.13 -20.39
C LEU A 46 -7.55 -9.15 -20.85
N ILE A 47 -7.24 -10.15 -20.03
CA ILE A 47 -6.28 -11.21 -20.35
C ILE A 47 -6.68 -12.06 -21.57
N GLU A 48 -7.95 -12.04 -21.98
CA GLU A 48 -8.44 -12.76 -23.18
C GLU A 48 -8.37 -11.89 -24.44
N ILE A 49 -8.14 -10.58 -24.31
CA ILE A 49 -8.07 -9.64 -25.42
C ILE A 49 -6.65 -9.60 -25.95
N GLU A 50 -6.48 -9.77 -27.26
CA GLU A 50 -5.17 -9.60 -27.92
C GLU A 50 -4.67 -8.15 -27.77
N GLY A 51 -3.54 -7.96 -27.08
CA GLY A 51 -3.04 -6.63 -26.76
C GLY A 51 -2.33 -5.92 -27.91
N GLN A 52 -1.66 -6.67 -28.80
CA GLN A 52 -0.86 -6.11 -29.89
C GLN A 52 -1.66 -5.22 -30.87
N PRO A 53 -2.88 -5.61 -31.31
CA PRO A 53 -3.71 -4.73 -32.14
C PRO A 53 -4.05 -3.39 -31.47
N ILE A 54 -4.32 -3.41 -30.16
CA ILE A 54 -4.61 -2.19 -29.37
C ILE A 54 -3.38 -1.30 -29.29
N LEU A 55 -2.21 -1.88 -29.08
CA LEU A 55 -0.95 -1.14 -29.01
C LEU A 55 -0.61 -0.47 -30.36
N SER A 56 -0.80 -1.20 -31.47
CA SER A 56 -0.47 -0.76 -32.83
C SER A 56 -1.47 0.24 -33.43
N THR A 57 -2.77 0.01 -33.24
CA THR A 57 -3.84 0.72 -33.97
C THR A 57 -4.91 1.33 -33.07
N GLY A 58 -4.88 1.03 -31.77
CA GLY A 58 -5.97 1.30 -30.85
C GLY A 58 -6.17 2.77 -30.49
N HIS A 59 -7.35 3.03 -29.94
CA HIS A 59 -7.69 4.27 -29.26
C HIS A 59 -6.70 4.53 -28.13
N SER A 60 -6.14 5.75 -28.05
CA SER A 60 -5.13 6.11 -27.05
C SER A 60 -5.58 5.82 -25.62
N GLY A 61 -6.88 5.96 -25.31
CA GLY A 61 -7.42 5.67 -23.99
C GLY A 61 -7.35 4.20 -23.53
N LEU A 62 -7.17 3.24 -24.44
CA LEU A 62 -7.09 1.81 -24.10
C LEU A 62 -5.66 1.31 -23.90
N ILE A 63 -4.66 2.06 -24.37
CA ILE A 63 -3.26 1.66 -24.31
C ILE A 63 -2.78 1.45 -22.87
N PRO A 64 -3.15 2.25 -21.85
CA PRO A 64 -2.76 1.98 -20.46
C PRO A 64 -3.17 0.60 -19.93
N PHE A 65 -4.14 -0.06 -20.57
CA PHE A 65 -4.61 -1.40 -20.21
C PHE A 65 -3.87 -2.52 -20.95
N THR A 66 -3.03 -2.24 -21.96
CA THR A 66 -2.35 -3.29 -22.73
C THR A 66 -1.43 -4.20 -21.90
N PRO A 67 -0.79 -3.76 -20.79
CA PRO A 67 -0.09 -4.69 -19.90
C PRO A 67 -1.00 -5.78 -19.30
N LEU A 68 -2.31 -5.53 -19.22
CA LEU A 68 -3.31 -6.47 -18.70
C LEU A 68 -3.88 -7.41 -19.76
N MET A 69 -3.50 -7.18 -21.02
CA MET A 69 -4.01 -7.90 -22.18
C MET A 69 -3.10 -9.06 -22.57
N LYS A 70 -3.63 -9.97 -23.40
CA LYS A 70 -2.89 -11.12 -23.90
C LYS A 70 -1.68 -10.67 -24.73
N PRO A 71 -0.45 -11.09 -24.36
CA PRO A 71 0.74 -10.80 -25.16
C PRO A 71 0.74 -11.61 -26.47
N PRO A 72 1.52 -11.17 -27.48
CA PRO A 72 1.78 -11.99 -28.67
C PRO A 72 2.27 -13.40 -28.30
N GLU A 73 1.88 -14.39 -29.10
CA GLU A 73 2.28 -15.78 -28.89
C GLU A 73 3.83 -15.92 -28.86
N GLY A 74 4.35 -16.61 -27.85
CA GLY A 74 5.78 -16.81 -27.64
C GLY A 74 6.54 -15.59 -27.09
N MET A 75 5.88 -14.46 -26.84
CA MET A 75 6.52 -13.30 -26.22
C MET A 75 6.60 -13.47 -24.69
N ALA A 76 7.78 -13.20 -24.13
CA ALA A 76 7.96 -13.18 -22.68
C ALA A 76 7.14 -12.03 -22.05
N SER A 77 6.65 -12.25 -20.83
CA SER A 77 5.72 -11.32 -20.17
C SER A 77 6.36 -9.95 -19.88
N ASP A 78 7.62 -9.94 -19.43
CA ASP A 78 8.43 -8.74 -19.20
C ASP A 78 8.74 -7.98 -20.50
N ALA A 79 9.03 -8.70 -21.59
CA ALA A 79 9.19 -8.13 -22.92
C ALA A 79 7.91 -7.44 -23.41
N TRP A 80 6.74 -8.03 -23.13
CA TRP A 80 5.45 -7.42 -23.43
C TRP A 80 5.21 -6.13 -22.64
N LEU A 81 5.45 -6.13 -21.33
CA LEU A 81 5.34 -4.93 -20.50
C LEU A 81 6.27 -3.82 -21.00
N HIS A 82 7.51 -4.17 -21.31
CA HIS A 82 8.49 -3.24 -21.87
C HIS A 82 7.97 -2.62 -23.18
N GLN A 83 7.46 -3.43 -24.10
CA GLN A 83 6.89 -2.93 -25.35
C GLN A 83 5.69 -2.01 -25.14
N CYS A 84 4.81 -2.33 -24.18
CA CYS A 84 3.67 -1.49 -23.82
C CYS A 84 4.12 -0.10 -23.34
N ILE A 85 5.01 -0.06 -22.35
CA ILE A 85 5.52 1.19 -21.77
C ILE A 85 6.31 1.99 -22.81
N HIS A 86 7.17 1.34 -23.58
CA HIS A 86 7.92 1.98 -24.66
C HIS A 86 6.97 2.64 -25.67
N THR A 87 5.96 1.91 -26.13
CA THR A 87 5.00 2.42 -27.12
C THR A 87 4.20 3.59 -26.54
N ALA A 88 3.75 3.48 -25.28
CA ALA A 88 3.04 4.55 -24.59
C ALA A 88 3.88 5.83 -24.46
N ARG A 89 5.17 5.69 -24.10
CA ARG A 89 6.11 6.80 -23.97
C ARG A 89 6.35 7.52 -25.30
N MET A 90 6.49 6.75 -26.39
CA MET A 90 6.77 7.28 -27.73
C MET A 90 5.57 7.96 -28.39
N ARG A 91 4.36 7.87 -27.80
CA ARG A 91 3.18 8.56 -28.34
C ARG A 91 3.37 10.09 -28.34
N PRO A 92 2.86 10.80 -29.36
CA PRO A 92 2.96 12.25 -29.47
C PRO A 92 1.91 12.96 -28.58
N ILE A 93 1.98 12.70 -27.28
CA ILE A 93 1.16 13.35 -26.24
C ILE A 93 2.02 14.44 -25.59
N ALA A 94 1.41 15.58 -25.25
CA ALA A 94 2.06 16.63 -24.46
C ALA A 94 2.60 16.05 -23.13
N ARG A 95 3.71 16.60 -22.62
CA ARG A 95 4.45 16.03 -21.48
C ARG A 95 3.58 15.85 -20.22
N SER A 96 2.81 16.87 -19.85
CA SER A 96 1.98 16.83 -18.63
C SER A 96 0.90 15.72 -18.69
N PRO A 97 0.03 15.62 -19.72
CA PRO A 97 -0.89 14.48 -19.84
C PRO A 97 -0.20 13.13 -20.01
N LYS A 98 1.01 13.11 -20.59
CA LYS A 98 1.82 11.89 -20.73
C LYS A 98 2.25 11.34 -19.37
N ALA A 99 2.51 12.21 -18.38
CA ALA A 99 2.86 11.79 -17.04
C ALA A 99 1.76 10.96 -16.39
N ASP A 100 0.52 11.48 -16.35
CA ASP A 100 -0.63 10.76 -15.78
C ASP A 100 -0.97 9.50 -16.58
N TYR A 101 -0.83 9.57 -17.89
CA TYR A 101 -1.06 8.44 -18.78
C TYR A 101 -0.08 7.28 -18.52
N LEU A 102 1.22 7.56 -18.35
CA LEU A 102 2.22 6.56 -18.00
C LEU A 102 2.07 6.08 -16.56
N ALA A 103 1.77 6.98 -15.62
CA ALA A 103 1.55 6.61 -14.22
C ALA A 103 0.35 5.67 -14.07
N GLY A 104 -0.75 5.94 -14.78
CA GLY A 104 -1.90 5.05 -14.83
C GLY A 104 -1.56 3.67 -15.41
N MET A 105 -0.77 3.61 -16.49
CA MET A 105 -0.30 2.34 -17.06
C MET A 105 0.58 1.56 -16.06
N VAL A 106 1.51 2.23 -15.38
CA VAL A 106 2.37 1.60 -14.36
C VAL A 106 1.54 1.06 -13.21
N ALA A 107 0.61 1.86 -12.68
CA ALA A 107 -0.28 1.44 -11.59
C ALA A 107 -1.16 0.25 -12.00
N LEU A 108 -1.68 0.24 -13.23
CA LEU A 108 -2.41 -0.92 -13.75
C LEU A 108 -1.51 -2.15 -13.86
N SER A 109 -0.25 -1.99 -14.29
CA SER A 109 0.69 -3.10 -14.46
C SER A 109 0.95 -3.88 -13.17
N GLU A 110 0.83 -3.26 -11.99
CA GLU A 110 0.93 -3.93 -10.68
C GLU A 110 -0.13 -5.03 -10.47
N LEU A 111 -1.20 -5.05 -11.26
CA LEU A 111 -2.22 -6.09 -11.21
C LEU A 111 -1.75 -7.43 -11.80
N VAL A 112 -0.67 -7.42 -12.59
CA VAL A 112 -0.16 -8.58 -13.35
C VAL A 112 1.31 -8.84 -13.05
N TYR A 113 2.10 -7.79 -12.89
CA TYR A 113 3.56 -7.84 -12.78
C TYR A 113 4.03 -7.53 -11.37
N ASP A 114 5.13 -8.14 -10.97
CA ASP A 114 5.80 -7.82 -9.70
C ASP A 114 6.53 -6.47 -9.77
N SER A 115 6.81 -5.91 -8.59
CA SER A 115 7.42 -4.60 -8.45
C SER A 115 8.85 -4.52 -9.00
N GLU A 116 9.62 -5.62 -8.96
CA GLU A 116 11.00 -5.65 -9.45
C GLU A 116 11.02 -5.54 -10.99
N THR A 117 10.18 -6.33 -11.67
CA THR A 117 10.00 -6.27 -13.13
C THR A 117 9.57 -4.88 -13.58
N ILE A 118 8.57 -4.28 -12.93
CA ILE A 118 8.10 -2.93 -13.25
C ILE A 118 9.21 -1.90 -13.05
N SER A 119 9.92 -1.97 -11.91
CA SER A 119 11.02 -1.05 -11.59
C SER A 119 12.16 -1.14 -12.60
N ALA A 120 12.55 -2.36 -12.99
CA ALA A 120 13.57 -2.59 -14.00
C ALA A 120 13.19 -1.96 -15.36
N ILE A 121 11.92 -2.08 -15.76
CA ILE A 121 11.43 -1.51 -17.02
C ILE A 121 11.33 0.02 -16.94
N ILE A 122 10.84 0.58 -15.82
CA ILE A 122 10.82 2.04 -15.59
C ILE A 122 12.23 2.62 -15.68
N PHE A 123 13.21 1.95 -15.08
CA PHE A 123 14.62 2.34 -15.14
C PHE A 123 15.17 2.24 -16.56
N LYS A 124 14.94 1.11 -17.23
CA LYS A 124 15.40 0.86 -18.60
C LYS A 124 14.83 1.86 -19.60
N GLU A 125 13.55 2.20 -19.48
CA GLU A 125 12.91 3.23 -20.29
C GLU A 125 13.25 4.65 -19.81
N GLY A 126 13.79 4.84 -18.61
CA GLY A 126 14.14 6.16 -18.11
C GLY A 126 12.96 7.12 -18.07
N ILE A 127 11.79 6.65 -17.60
CA ILE A 127 10.55 7.44 -17.51
C ILE A 127 10.25 7.97 -16.11
N MET A 128 11.14 7.73 -15.15
CA MET A 128 10.94 8.12 -13.75
C MET A 128 10.77 9.65 -13.57
N ASP A 129 11.47 10.46 -14.35
CA ASP A 129 11.33 11.92 -14.33
C ASP A 129 9.93 12.35 -14.79
N ILE A 130 9.41 11.73 -15.86
CA ILE A 130 8.06 11.97 -16.38
C ILE A 130 7.01 11.50 -15.36
N LEU A 131 7.18 10.32 -14.76
CA LEU A 131 6.23 9.78 -13.77
C LEU A 131 6.08 10.70 -12.55
N ARG A 132 7.16 11.34 -12.10
CA ARG A 132 7.13 12.30 -10.97
C ARG A 132 6.29 13.55 -11.23
N GLU A 133 6.05 13.89 -12.50
CA GLU A 133 5.17 14.99 -12.88
C GLU A 133 3.68 14.61 -12.80
N SER A 134 3.35 13.31 -12.63
CA SER A 134 1.98 12.84 -12.53
C SER A 134 1.32 13.29 -11.23
N SER A 135 0.06 13.72 -11.34
CA SER A 135 -0.81 14.02 -10.20
C SER A 135 -1.02 12.79 -9.32
N LEU A 136 -1.22 11.61 -9.91
CA LEU A 136 -1.35 10.33 -9.20
C LEU A 136 -0.10 10.02 -8.39
N PHE A 137 1.08 10.12 -9.02
CA PHE A 137 2.35 9.84 -8.35
C PHE A 137 2.61 10.82 -7.20
N GLN A 138 2.35 12.11 -7.40
CA GLN A 138 2.51 13.14 -6.37
C GLN A 138 1.58 12.91 -5.19
N SER A 139 0.30 12.60 -5.46
CA SER A 139 -0.69 12.33 -4.42
C SER A 139 -0.30 11.13 -3.57
N LEU A 140 0.08 10.00 -4.20
CA LEU A 140 0.51 8.79 -3.49
C LEU A 140 1.78 9.06 -2.66
N THR A 141 2.77 9.73 -3.25
CA THR A 141 4.01 10.08 -2.55
C THR A 141 3.75 11.00 -1.36
N GLN A 142 2.84 11.97 -1.49
CA GLN A 142 2.48 12.88 -0.42
C GLN A 142 1.77 12.15 0.72
N GLN A 143 0.84 11.25 0.40
CA GLN A 143 0.15 10.43 1.39
C GLN A 143 1.14 9.54 2.16
N SER A 144 1.99 8.78 1.48
CA SER A 144 2.99 7.93 2.14
C SER A 144 3.97 8.71 3.00
N ARG A 145 4.33 9.95 2.61
CA ARG A 145 5.16 10.83 3.44
C ARG A 145 4.43 11.35 4.68
N ALA A 146 3.12 11.59 4.57
CA ALA A 146 2.32 12.00 5.72
C ALA A 146 2.17 10.85 6.72
N GLU A 147 1.84 9.65 6.24
CA GLU A 147 1.76 8.42 7.06
C GLU A 147 3.09 8.14 7.76
N ALA A 148 4.21 8.09 7.02
CA ALA A 148 5.53 7.86 7.62
C ALA A 148 5.93 8.93 8.64
N ARG A 149 5.47 10.18 8.45
CA ARG A 149 5.70 11.25 9.43
C ARG A 149 4.86 11.05 10.68
N GLU A 150 3.62 10.62 10.54
CA GLU A 150 2.72 10.35 11.67
C GLU A 150 3.27 9.17 12.49
N GLU A 151 3.62 8.06 11.85
CA GLU A 151 4.26 6.91 12.49
C GLU A 151 5.56 7.32 13.21
N GLY A 152 6.43 8.09 12.56
CA GLY A 152 7.67 8.56 13.17
C GLY A 152 7.48 9.51 14.36
N ILE A 153 6.39 10.28 14.38
CA ILE A 153 6.03 11.13 15.53
C ILE A 153 5.51 10.25 16.67
N GLU A 154 4.64 9.29 16.39
CA GLU A 154 4.09 8.38 17.40
C GLU A 154 5.18 7.55 18.05
N GLU A 155 6.06 6.92 17.26
CA GLU A 155 7.23 6.19 17.75
C GLU A 155 8.15 7.10 18.57
N GLY A 156 8.37 8.34 18.11
CA GLY A 156 9.20 9.31 18.82
C GLY A 156 8.63 9.70 20.19
N ILE A 157 7.31 9.88 20.29
CA ILE A 157 6.62 10.17 21.55
C ILE A 157 6.71 8.97 22.49
N GLU A 158 6.44 7.76 22.01
CA GLU A 158 6.51 6.54 22.83
C GLU A 158 7.93 6.29 23.35
N GLN A 159 8.94 6.40 22.49
CA GLN A 159 10.34 6.28 22.89
C GLN A 159 10.74 7.37 23.90
N GLY A 160 10.25 8.60 23.71
CA GLY A 160 10.46 9.72 24.62
C GLY A 160 9.85 9.48 26.01
N GLU A 161 8.59 9.06 26.08
CA GLU A 161 7.92 8.73 27.34
C GLU A 161 8.63 7.58 28.07
N ARG A 162 9.03 6.55 27.32
CA ARG A 162 9.78 5.41 27.85
C ARG A 162 11.11 5.84 28.45
N ARG A 163 11.91 6.58 27.69
CA ARG A 163 13.22 7.07 28.15
C ARG A 163 13.08 7.95 29.39
N SER A 164 12.13 8.89 29.37
CA SER A 164 11.86 9.77 30.51
C SER A 164 11.41 8.98 31.75
N THR A 165 10.57 7.96 31.58
CA THR A 165 10.14 7.11 32.71
C THR A 165 11.31 6.30 33.28
N ILE A 166 12.19 5.76 32.44
CA ILE A 166 13.41 5.07 32.88
C ILE A 166 14.31 6.02 33.67
N GLU A 167 14.60 7.20 33.12
CA GLU A 167 15.42 8.23 33.77
C GLU A 167 14.84 8.60 35.14
N ALA A 168 13.51 8.78 35.24
CA ALA A 168 12.82 9.07 36.48
C ALA A 168 12.91 7.93 37.52
N ILE A 169 12.77 6.66 37.10
CA ILE A 169 12.95 5.52 38.00
C ILE A 169 14.38 5.52 38.57
N LEU A 170 15.38 5.67 37.71
CA LEU A 170 16.79 5.64 38.12
C LEU A 170 17.12 6.79 39.06
N GLU A 171 16.61 7.99 38.79
CA GLU A 171 16.77 9.17 39.65
C GLU A 171 16.14 8.93 41.04
N VAL A 172 14.93 8.37 41.12
CA VAL A 172 14.29 8.03 42.40
C VAL A 172 15.11 7.01 43.18
N LEU A 173 15.63 5.98 42.51
CA LEU A 173 16.44 4.94 43.16
C LEU A 173 17.80 5.48 43.63
N GLU A 174 18.42 6.39 42.87
CA GLU A 174 19.64 7.10 43.25
C GLU A 174 19.38 7.94 44.51
N ILE A 175 18.32 8.76 44.53
CA ILE A 175 18.00 9.64 45.67
C ILE A 175 17.60 8.87 46.93
N ARG A 176 16.75 7.85 46.81
CA ARG A 176 16.18 7.16 47.99
C ARG A 176 17.10 6.09 48.56
N PHE A 177 17.89 5.44 47.71
CA PHE A 177 18.64 4.24 48.08
C PHE A 177 20.14 4.34 47.79
N ASP A 178 20.65 5.52 47.41
CA ASP A 178 22.05 5.77 47.07
C ASP A 178 22.56 4.79 45.99
N MET A 179 21.68 4.42 45.05
CA MET A 179 21.95 3.42 44.03
C MET A 179 22.79 4.05 42.90
N PRO A 180 24.04 3.61 42.68
CA PRO A 180 24.90 4.20 41.67
C PRO A 180 24.43 3.82 40.26
N LYS A 181 24.62 4.71 39.28
CA LYS A 181 24.21 4.47 37.88
C LYS A 181 24.78 3.19 37.26
N THR A 182 25.95 2.73 37.72
CA THR A 182 26.62 1.50 37.28
C THR A 182 26.01 0.22 37.88
N HIS A 183 25.03 0.33 38.77
CA HIS A 183 24.39 -0.81 39.38
C HIS A 183 23.69 -1.68 38.31
N PRO A 184 23.72 -3.03 38.42
CA PRO A 184 23.14 -3.93 37.42
C PRO A 184 21.65 -3.70 37.14
N LEU A 185 20.90 -3.18 38.11
CA LEU A 185 19.48 -2.86 37.95
C LEU A 185 19.23 -1.79 36.89
N SER A 186 20.16 -0.85 36.66
CA SER A 186 20.01 0.19 35.64
C SER A 186 19.83 -0.40 34.24
N ALA A 187 20.67 -1.39 33.89
CA ALA A 187 20.58 -2.08 32.60
C ALA A 187 19.29 -2.90 32.50
N ARG A 188 18.85 -3.51 33.60
CA ARG A 188 17.60 -4.29 33.64
C ARG A 188 16.37 -3.41 33.42
N ILE A 189 16.30 -2.24 34.05
CA ILE A 189 15.21 -1.27 33.86
C ILE A 189 15.24 -0.71 32.43
N ALA A 190 16.42 -0.41 31.91
CA ALA A 190 16.59 0.09 30.54
C ALA A 190 16.20 -0.92 29.45
N ALA A 191 16.17 -2.22 29.76
CA ALA A 191 15.75 -3.28 28.86
C ALA A 191 14.22 -3.48 28.80
N ILE A 192 13.45 -2.83 29.69
CA ILE A 192 11.99 -2.99 29.71
C ILE A 192 11.38 -2.17 28.57
N GLU A 193 10.67 -2.83 27.67
CA GLU A 193 9.98 -2.17 26.54
C GLU A 193 8.60 -1.64 26.95
N ASN A 194 7.91 -2.37 27.83
CA ASN A 194 6.55 -2.03 28.23
C ASN A 194 6.49 -0.75 29.10
N LEU A 195 5.97 0.33 28.52
CA LEU A 195 5.84 1.63 29.18
C LEU A 195 4.91 1.59 30.41
N GLN A 196 3.84 0.79 30.39
CA GLN A 196 2.95 0.68 31.54
C GLN A 196 3.64 0.00 32.72
N HIS A 197 4.44 -1.04 32.44
CA HIS A 197 5.27 -1.67 33.45
C HIS A 197 6.28 -0.67 34.03
N LEU A 198 6.96 0.13 33.19
CA LEU A 198 7.84 1.20 33.66
C LEU A 198 7.10 2.23 34.53
N LYS A 199 5.90 2.65 34.15
CA LYS A 199 5.07 3.58 34.97
C LYS A 199 4.68 2.96 36.32
N GLN A 200 4.46 1.64 36.39
CA GLN A 200 4.22 0.92 37.66
C GLN A 200 5.49 0.84 38.51
N LEU A 201 6.63 0.51 37.90
CA LEU A 201 7.92 0.49 38.57
C LEU A 201 8.30 1.86 39.11
N HIS A 202 8.01 2.95 38.38
CA HIS A 202 8.22 4.31 38.87
C HIS A 202 7.45 4.57 40.17
N ARG A 203 6.18 4.17 40.24
CA ARG A 203 5.39 4.27 41.48
C ARG A 203 5.98 3.40 42.60
N ALA A 204 6.40 2.17 42.28
CA ALA A 204 7.02 1.28 43.25
C ALA A 204 8.34 1.85 43.81
N ALA A 205 9.18 2.42 42.94
CA ALA A 205 10.44 3.06 43.33
C ALA A 205 10.24 4.17 44.37
N ILE A 206 9.09 4.87 44.33
CA ILE A 206 8.71 5.92 45.29
C ILE A 206 8.17 5.35 46.61
N GLN A 207 7.49 4.20 46.57
CA GLN A 207 6.71 3.69 47.72
C GLN A 207 7.43 2.63 48.56
N VAL A 208 8.25 1.78 47.93
CA VAL A 208 8.92 0.67 48.62
C VAL A 208 9.91 1.18 49.67
N PRO A 209 10.12 0.44 50.77
CA PRO A 209 10.97 0.90 51.89
C PRO A 209 12.47 0.78 51.62
N ASN A 210 12.89 -0.07 50.68
CA ASN A 210 14.30 -0.34 50.37
C ASN A 210 14.49 -0.94 48.96
N LEU A 211 15.75 -0.99 48.51
CA LEU A 211 16.13 -1.47 47.18
C LEU A 211 15.80 -2.96 46.93
N GLU A 212 15.95 -3.83 47.94
CA GLU A 212 15.57 -5.25 47.81
C GLU A 212 14.07 -5.43 47.54
N SER A 213 13.23 -4.60 48.17
CA SER A 213 11.78 -4.63 47.95
C SER A 213 11.43 -4.13 46.54
N PHE A 214 12.15 -3.13 46.02
CA PHE A 214 12.02 -2.72 44.63
C PHE A 214 12.41 -3.84 43.67
N GLN A 215 13.54 -4.51 43.93
CA GLN A 215 14.01 -5.61 43.08
C GLN A 215 13.01 -6.77 43.01
N ARG A 216 12.36 -7.10 44.12
CA ARG A 216 11.26 -8.09 44.12
C ARG A 216 10.07 -7.70 43.25
N VAL A 217 9.76 -6.39 43.14
CA VAL A 217 8.69 -5.90 42.25
C VAL A 217 9.13 -5.94 40.79
N LEU A 218 10.39 -5.64 40.51
CA LEU A 218 10.99 -5.72 39.17
C LEU A 218 11.06 -7.16 38.64
N ASP A 219 11.21 -8.13 39.54
CA ASP A 219 11.37 -9.56 39.22
C ASP A 219 10.02 -10.31 39.11
N ALA A 220 8.90 -9.65 39.43
CA ALA A 220 7.55 -10.21 39.37
C ALA A 220 6.92 -10.08 37.97
#